data_AF-A0A497NI90-F1
#
_entry.id   AF-A0A497NI90-F1
#
_cell.length_a   1.000
_cell.length_b   1.000
_cell.length_c   1.000
_cell.angle_alpha   90.00
_cell.angle_beta   90.00
_cell.angle_gamma   90.00
#
_symmetry.space_group_name_H-M   'P 1'
#
loop_
_entity.id
_entity.type
_entity.pdbx_description
1 polymer ?
#
loop_
_entity_poly.entity_id
_entity_poly.type
_entity_poly.pdbx_seq_one_letter_code
_entity_poly.pdbx_strand_id
1 'polypeptide(L)'
;MRVDDSERKKPLAVLVNYACHAVASFGPLISAGYPGYTSYFVEQATGAVCLFTSGCGGDVRTYHRRETSELKEAYRIGLILSTAVLEAMKKAQPIENPKVRVASKILKLDWREYPDLSKIDKIIEEKKRLFDKARAEGRIWDAKKIYDELRFLNAANSPLLREILAERERMEKIPVELQAIGIGDVVLVTFPHEVSVEIGLIIKRRAWTDKVIPITLANGMWMYLIMRKHYKEGGYENAYCIVAPGTAELEIEASLQLIESLKM
;
A
#
# COMPACT_ATOMS: atom_id res chain seq x y z
N MET A 1 -17.59 2.00 -3.07
CA MET A 1 -18.50 3.04 -3.61
C MET A 1 -19.28 2.43 -4.78
N ARG A 2 -20.57 2.73 -4.92
CA ARG A 2 -21.41 2.27 -6.04
C ARG A 2 -21.91 3.50 -6.79
N VAL A 3 -21.92 3.42 -8.12
CA VAL A 3 -22.48 4.44 -9.01
C VAL A 3 -23.68 3.83 -9.70
N ASP A 4 -24.85 4.46 -9.58
CA ASP A 4 -26.10 3.99 -10.16
C ASP A 4 -26.52 4.88 -11.33
N ASP A 5 -27.16 4.26 -12.32
CA ASP A 5 -27.84 4.95 -13.40
C ASP A 5 -28.99 5.80 -12.84
N SER A 6 -29.02 7.10 -13.20
CA SER A 6 -30.00 8.05 -12.67
C SER A 6 -31.43 7.73 -13.08
N GLU A 7 -31.65 7.13 -14.25
CA GLU A 7 -32.95 6.79 -14.81
C GLU A 7 -33.38 5.37 -14.43
N ARG A 8 -32.53 4.39 -14.73
CA ARG A 8 -32.81 2.95 -14.56
C ARG A 8 -32.68 2.48 -13.12
N LYS A 9 -32.03 3.28 -12.26
CA LYS A 9 -31.73 2.96 -10.85
C LYS A 9 -31.00 1.61 -10.68
N LYS A 10 -30.17 1.26 -11.67
CA LYS A 10 -29.33 0.05 -11.65
C LYS A 10 -27.86 0.43 -11.48
N PRO A 11 -27.05 -0.41 -10.82
CA PRO A 11 -25.61 -0.17 -10.71
C PRO A 11 -24.96 -0.10 -12.10
N LEU A 12 -24.17 0.94 -12.35
CA LEU A 12 -23.32 1.11 -13.53
C LEU A 12 -21.87 0.72 -13.24
N ALA A 13 -21.37 1.11 -12.06
CA ALA A 13 -20.02 0.79 -11.63
C ALA A 13 -19.95 0.56 -10.12
N VAL A 14 -19.00 -0.28 -9.71
CA VAL A 14 -18.65 -0.53 -8.31
C VAL A 14 -17.15 -0.31 -8.16
N LEU A 15 -16.76 0.59 -7.26
CA LEU A 15 -15.38 0.76 -6.81
C LEU A 15 -15.20 0.02 -5.49
N VAL A 16 -14.40 -1.04 -5.54
CA VAL A 16 -13.92 -1.80 -4.38
C VAL A 16 -12.56 -1.25 -3.96
N ASN A 17 -12.40 -0.98 -2.68
CA ASN A 17 -11.12 -0.64 -2.07
C ASN A 17 -10.87 -1.58 -0.90
N TYR A 18 -9.74 -2.28 -0.93
CA TYR A 18 -9.42 -3.25 0.12
C TYR A 18 -7.92 -3.24 0.44
N ALA A 19 -7.61 -3.22 1.73
CA ALA A 19 -6.25 -3.12 2.26
C ALA A 19 -5.63 -4.52 2.45
N CYS A 20 -5.12 -5.11 1.37
CA CYS A 20 -4.37 -6.36 1.44
C CYS A 20 -3.55 -6.60 0.16
N HIS A 21 -2.32 -7.05 0.31
CA HIS A 21 -1.45 -7.47 -0.78
C HIS A 21 -2.07 -8.54 -1.67
N ALA A 22 -2.03 -8.33 -2.99
CA ALA A 22 -2.56 -9.23 -4.02
C ALA A 22 -1.68 -10.46 -4.30
N VAL A 23 -1.12 -11.06 -3.24
CA VAL A 23 -0.11 -12.13 -3.33
C VAL A 23 -0.67 -13.53 -3.11
N ALA A 24 -1.99 -13.72 -3.18
CA ALA A 24 -2.62 -15.05 -3.02
C ALA A 24 -2.45 -15.99 -4.22
N SER A 25 -1.90 -15.49 -5.33
CA SER A 25 -1.57 -16.27 -6.52
C SER A 25 -0.06 -16.33 -6.67
N PHE A 26 0.47 -17.53 -6.69
CA PHE A 26 1.82 -17.84 -7.15
C PHE A 26 1.69 -18.72 -8.40
N GLY A 27 2.76 -18.86 -9.17
CA GLY A 27 2.75 -19.69 -10.37
C GLY A 27 3.04 -18.91 -11.65
N PRO A 28 3.29 -19.61 -12.77
CA PRO A 28 3.83 -19.02 -13.99
C PRO A 28 2.79 -18.28 -14.84
N LEU A 29 1.52 -18.28 -14.43
CA LEU A 29 0.43 -17.72 -15.23
C LEU A 29 0.18 -16.26 -14.87
N ILE A 30 -0.09 -15.45 -15.88
CA ILE A 30 -0.56 -14.07 -15.70
C ILE A 30 -1.96 -14.15 -15.06
N SER A 31 -2.12 -13.48 -13.92
CA SER A 31 -3.36 -13.46 -13.16
C SER A 31 -3.51 -12.11 -12.46
N ALA A 32 -4.75 -11.62 -12.38
CA ALA A 32 -5.12 -10.47 -11.57
C ALA A 32 -5.35 -10.83 -10.09
N GLY A 33 -5.02 -12.05 -9.67
CA GLY A 33 -5.10 -12.50 -8.27
C GLY A 33 -6.52 -12.50 -7.69
N TYR A 34 -6.61 -12.46 -6.37
CA TYR A 34 -7.91 -12.33 -5.69
C TYR A 34 -8.66 -11.03 -6.05
N PRO A 35 -8.00 -9.88 -6.34
CA PRO A 35 -8.69 -8.69 -6.84
C PRO A 35 -9.47 -8.97 -8.12
N GLY A 36 -8.84 -9.65 -9.08
CA GLY A 36 -9.47 -10.04 -10.34
C GLY A 36 -10.70 -10.93 -10.13
N TYR A 37 -10.59 -11.96 -9.29
CA TYR A 37 -11.75 -12.80 -8.95
C TYR A 37 -12.84 -12.03 -8.21
N THR A 38 -12.48 -11.09 -7.33
CA THR A 38 -13.44 -10.21 -6.65
C THR A 38 -14.24 -9.39 -7.66
N SER A 39 -13.54 -8.70 -8.58
CA SER A 39 -14.19 -7.93 -9.65
C SER A 39 -15.09 -8.80 -10.51
N TYR A 40 -14.60 -9.96 -10.95
CA TYR A 40 -15.36 -10.90 -11.76
C TYR A 40 -16.70 -11.27 -11.10
N PHE A 41 -16.71 -11.69 -9.83
CA PHE A 41 -17.95 -12.08 -9.16
C PHE A 41 -18.92 -10.91 -8.95
N VAL A 42 -18.40 -9.72 -8.63
CA VAL A 42 -19.25 -8.52 -8.50
C VAL A 42 -19.88 -8.16 -9.85
N GLU A 43 -19.11 -8.21 -10.93
CA GLU A 43 -19.60 -7.97 -12.30
C GLU A 43 -20.67 -8.98 -12.69
N GLN A 44 -20.44 -10.28 -12.46
CA GLN A 44 -21.43 -11.33 -12.75
C GLN A 44 -22.73 -11.14 -11.95
N ALA A 45 -22.64 -10.74 -10.69
CA ALA A 45 -23.81 -10.57 -9.83
C ALA A 45 -24.63 -9.31 -10.12
N THR A 46 -24.02 -8.28 -10.69
CA THR A 46 -24.62 -6.93 -10.77
C THR A 46 -24.82 -6.43 -12.20
N GLY A 47 -24.04 -6.94 -13.16
CA GLY A 47 -23.93 -6.39 -14.52
C GLY A 47 -23.18 -5.06 -14.60
N ALA A 48 -22.71 -4.51 -13.48
CA ALA A 48 -21.92 -3.28 -13.42
C ALA A 48 -20.43 -3.56 -13.58
N VAL A 49 -19.67 -2.59 -14.09
CA VAL A 49 -18.20 -2.67 -14.14
C VAL A 49 -17.62 -2.62 -12.72
N CYS A 50 -16.69 -3.51 -12.36
CA CYS A 50 -16.08 -3.52 -11.02
C CYS A 50 -14.61 -3.12 -11.05
N LEU A 51 -14.33 -1.92 -10.54
CA LEU A 51 -12.97 -1.40 -10.34
C LEU A 51 -12.47 -1.81 -8.97
N PHE A 52 -11.27 -2.39 -8.92
CA PHE A 52 -10.58 -2.71 -7.67
C PHE A 52 -9.40 -1.78 -7.46
N THR A 53 -9.26 -1.24 -6.24
CA THR A 53 -8.13 -0.41 -5.82
C THR A 53 -7.51 -0.97 -4.55
N SER A 54 -6.19 -0.92 -4.46
CA SER A 54 -5.46 -1.27 -3.25
C SER A 54 -5.63 -0.16 -2.21
N GLY A 55 -6.11 -0.54 -1.02
CA GLY A 55 -6.08 0.31 0.15
C GLY A 55 -4.72 0.24 0.87
N CYS A 56 -4.58 0.99 1.98
CA CYS A 56 -3.39 0.93 2.83
C CYS A 56 -3.23 -0.44 3.49
N GLY A 57 -2.54 -1.36 2.81
CA GLY A 57 -2.29 -2.72 3.28
C GLY A 57 -0.87 -3.20 2.96
N GLY A 58 0.11 -2.30 2.90
CA GLY A 58 1.51 -2.65 2.63
C GLY A 58 2.06 -3.69 3.62
N ASP A 59 1.61 -3.64 4.87
CA ASP A 59 1.93 -4.57 5.95
C ASP A 59 0.86 -5.67 6.15
N VAL A 60 -0.07 -5.83 5.20
CA VAL A 60 -1.16 -6.81 5.26
C VAL A 60 -1.08 -7.75 4.07
N ARG A 61 -0.90 -9.04 4.33
CA ARG A 61 -0.88 -10.08 3.29
C ARG A 61 -1.93 -11.16 3.53
N THR A 62 -2.32 -11.83 2.46
CA THR A 62 -3.18 -13.01 2.53
C THR A 62 -2.46 -14.15 3.26
N TYR A 63 -3.18 -14.91 4.08
CA TYR A 63 -2.63 -16.11 4.70
C TYR A 63 -2.51 -17.24 3.68
N HIS A 64 -1.31 -17.82 3.54
CA HIS A 64 -1.08 -18.93 2.62
C HIS A 64 -1.37 -20.27 3.29
N ARG A 65 -2.36 -21.00 2.79
CA ARG A 65 -2.56 -22.41 3.13
C ARG A 65 -1.59 -23.25 2.28
N ARG A 66 -0.75 -24.05 2.93
CA ARG A 66 0.30 -24.88 2.28
C ARG A 66 -0.24 -25.91 1.26
N GLU A 67 -1.55 -26.16 1.24
CA GLU A 67 -2.18 -27.30 0.57
C GLU A 67 -3.07 -26.92 -0.62
N THR A 68 -3.28 -25.63 -0.89
CA THR A 68 -4.16 -25.18 -1.99
C THR A 68 -3.32 -24.77 -3.20
N SER A 69 -3.64 -25.34 -4.37
CA SER A 69 -3.10 -24.84 -5.65
C SER A 69 -3.32 -23.34 -5.76
N GLU A 70 -2.32 -22.64 -6.27
CA GLU A 70 -2.12 -21.22 -6.04
C GLU A 70 -3.29 -20.32 -6.53
N LEU A 71 -3.99 -20.69 -7.61
CA LEU A 71 -5.18 -19.95 -8.07
C LEU A 71 -6.46 -20.23 -7.27
N LYS A 72 -6.57 -21.40 -6.62
CA LYS A 72 -7.77 -21.74 -5.82
C LYS A 72 -7.90 -20.82 -4.62
N GLU A 73 -6.78 -20.40 -4.03
CA GLU A 73 -6.80 -19.51 -2.88
C GLU A 73 -7.20 -18.09 -3.29
N ALA A 74 -6.65 -17.59 -4.39
CA ALA A 74 -7.10 -16.34 -4.98
C ALA A 74 -8.60 -16.35 -5.33
N TYR A 75 -9.11 -17.44 -5.91
CA TYR A 75 -10.53 -17.64 -6.18
C TYR A 75 -11.36 -17.60 -4.89
N ARG A 76 -10.96 -18.36 -3.87
CA ARG A 76 -11.65 -18.44 -2.56
C ARG A 76 -11.72 -17.07 -1.89
N ILE A 77 -10.60 -16.34 -1.85
CA ILE A 77 -10.54 -15.00 -1.27
C ILE A 77 -11.41 -14.04 -2.09
N GLY A 78 -11.32 -14.10 -3.42
CA GLY A 78 -12.14 -13.29 -4.31
C GLY A 78 -13.65 -13.52 -4.12
N LEU A 79 -14.06 -14.77 -3.96
CA LEU A 79 -15.45 -15.13 -3.67
C LEU A 79 -15.93 -14.55 -2.34
N ILE A 80 -15.14 -14.74 -1.27
CA ILE A 80 -15.47 -14.21 0.07
C ILE A 80 -15.57 -12.68 0.04
N LEU A 81 -14.58 -12.02 -0.56
CA LEU A 81 -14.56 -10.56 -0.62
C LEU A 81 -15.71 -10.03 -1.49
N SER A 82 -16.03 -10.67 -2.61
CA SER A 82 -17.17 -10.28 -3.45
C SER A 82 -18.50 -10.35 -2.67
N THR A 83 -18.69 -11.35 -1.82
CA THR A 83 -19.89 -11.46 -0.98
C THR A 83 -19.98 -10.31 0.02
N ALA A 84 -18.86 -9.92 0.63
CA ALA A 84 -18.80 -8.76 1.51
C ALA A 84 -19.08 -7.45 0.76
N VAL A 85 -18.59 -7.31 -0.47
CA VAL A 85 -18.89 -6.17 -1.35
C VAL A 85 -20.38 -6.10 -1.68
N LEU A 86 -20.99 -7.20 -2.10
CA LEU A 86 -22.42 -7.27 -2.42
C LEU A 86 -23.29 -6.95 -1.20
N GLU A 87 -22.89 -7.39 -0.01
CA GLU A 87 -23.58 -7.05 1.24
C GLU A 87 -23.42 -5.57 1.61
N ALA A 88 -22.22 -5.00 1.44
CA ALA A 88 -21.99 -3.57 1.62
C ALA A 88 -22.79 -2.71 0.63
N MET A 89 -22.96 -3.18 -0.62
CA MET A 89 -23.77 -2.49 -1.64
C MET A 89 -25.24 -2.37 -1.24
N LYS A 90 -25.80 -3.36 -0.53
CA LYS A 90 -27.19 -3.27 -0.03
C LYS A 90 -27.36 -2.19 1.06
N LYS A 91 -26.28 -1.93 1.81
CA LYS A 91 -26.24 -0.94 2.90
C LYS A 91 -25.76 0.44 2.45
N ALA A 92 -25.35 0.57 1.19
CA ALA A 92 -24.88 1.82 0.63
C ALA A 92 -25.99 2.87 0.63
N GLN A 93 -25.66 4.08 1.04
CA GLN A 93 -26.56 5.22 1.05
C GLN A 93 -26.26 6.15 -0.13
N PRO A 94 -27.28 6.75 -0.75
CA PRO A 94 -27.07 7.73 -1.80
C PRO A 94 -26.40 8.98 -1.24
N ILE A 95 -25.57 9.63 -2.06
CA ILE A 95 -25.05 10.96 -1.80
C ILE A 95 -25.96 11.93 -2.55
N GLU A 96 -26.56 12.87 -1.85
CA GLU A 96 -27.43 13.87 -2.47
C GLU A 96 -26.58 14.94 -3.18
N ASN A 97 -26.94 15.24 -4.45
CA ASN A 97 -26.32 16.30 -5.27
C ASN A 97 -24.78 16.34 -5.18
N PRO A 98 -24.08 15.21 -5.47
CA PRO A 98 -22.65 15.13 -5.27
C PRO A 98 -21.92 16.13 -6.17
N LYS A 99 -21.10 16.99 -5.56
CA LYS A 99 -20.16 17.85 -6.29
C LYS A 99 -18.81 17.15 -6.33
N VAL A 100 -18.20 17.15 -7.51
CA VAL A 100 -16.82 16.67 -7.68
C VAL A 100 -15.87 17.83 -7.42
N ARG A 101 -14.89 17.61 -6.55
CA ARG A 101 -13.79 18.53 -6.28
C ARG A 101 -12.48 17.75 -6.35
N VAL A 102 -11.43 18.39 -6.85
CA VAL A 102 -10.11 17.76 -6.99
C VAL A 102 -9.06 18.71 -6.46
N ALA A 103 -8.12 18.17 -5.71
CA ALA A 103 -6.93 18.88 -5.26
C ALA A 103 -5.73 17.94 -5.38
N SER A 104 -4.55 18.48 -5.70
CA SER A 104 -3.31 17.71 -5.67
C SER A 104 -2.16 18.56 -5.15
N LYS A 105 -1.12 17.88 -4.67
CA LYS A 105 0.10 18.50 -4.15
C LYS A 105 1.28 17.62 -4.49
N ILE A 106 2.32 18.22 -5.06
CA ILE A 106 3.62 17.56 -5.23
C ILE A 106 4.44 17.80 -3.98
N LEU A 107 4.90 16.73 -3.34
CA LEU A 107 5.90 16.77 -2.27
C LEU A 107 7.27 16.37 -2.84
N LYS A 108 8.33 16.89 -2.24
CA LYS A 108 9.71 16.52 -2.54
C LYS A 108 10.29 15.83 -1.31
N LEU A 109 10.32 14.50 -1.35
CA LEU A 109 10.69 13.67 -0.21
C LEU A 109 12.20 13.45 -0.15
N ASP A 110 12.73 13.39 1.05
CA ASP A 110 14.11 13.00 1.26
C ASP A 110 14.26 11.48 1.09
N TRP A 111 15.33 11.09 0.41
CA TRP A 111 15.72 9.70 0.32
C TRP A 111 16.25 9.20 1.68
N ARG A 112 16.00 7.93 2.01
CA ARG A 112 16.58 7.27 3.18
C ARG A 112 18.09 7.16 3.07
N GLU A 113 18.81 7.32 4.17
CA GLU A 113 20.26 7.12 4.19
C GLU A 113 20.65 5.65 4.01
N TYR A 114 21.72 5.42 3.23
CA TYR A 114 22.31 4.11 2.97
C TYR A 114 23.82 4.18 3.17
N PRO A 115 24.48 3.06 3.53
CA PRO A 115 25.93 3.00 3.48
C PRO A 115 26.43 3.16 2.04
N ASP A 116 27.75 3.36 1.89
CA ASP A 116 28.41 3.37 0.59
C ASP A 116 28.10 2.07 -0.17
N LEU A 117 27.24 2.18 -1.20
CA LEU A 117 26.74 1.05 -1.95
C LEU A 117 27.85 0.34 -2.76
N SER A 118 29.00 1.00 -3.00
CA SER A 118 30.16 0.35 -3.63
C SER A 118 30.85 -0.66 -2.70
N LYS A 119 30.63 -0.53 -1.38
CA LYS A 119 31.22 -1.39 -0.35
C LYS A 119 30.21 -2.33 0.30
N ILE A 120 28.95 -2.34 -0.16
CA ILE A 120 27.86 -3.03 0.54
C ILE A 120 28.09 -4.53 0.69
N ASP A 121 28.71 -5.21 -0.29
CA ASP A 121 29.00 -6.65 -0.19
C ASP A 121 29.95 -6.95 0.97
N LYS A 122 30.97 -6.11 1.18
CA LYS A 122 31.90 -6.23 2.32
C LYS A 122 31.17 -6.00 3.65
N ILE A 123 30.30 -4.99 3.71
CA ILE A 123 29.50 -4.69 4.91
C ILE A 123 28.55 -5.86 5.23
N ILE A 124 27.92 -6.45 4.21
CA ILE A 124 27.06 -7.63 4.37
C ILE A 124 27.86 -8.81 4.90
N GLU A 125 29.05 -9.08 4.35
CA GLU A 125 29.91 -10.18 4.81
C GLU A 125 30.32 -10.01 6.28
N GLU A 126 30.73 -8.80 6.68
CA GLU A 126 31.06 -8.48 8.06
C GLU A 126 29.86 -8.69 8.99
N LYS A 127 28.69 -8.18 8.61
CA LYS A 127 27.45 -8.33 9.38
C LYS A 127 27.02 -9.79 9.51
N LYS A 128 27.22 -10.62 8.48
CA LYS A 128 26.97 -12.08 8.56
C LYS A 128 27.85 -12.74 9.62
N ARG A 129 29.15 -12.43 9.65
CA ARG A 129 30.06 -12.95 10.69
C ARG A 129 29.63 -12.54 12.10
N LEU A 130 29.21 -11.28 12.27
CA LEU A 130 28.68 -10.79 13.55
C LEU A 130 27.38 -11.50 13.96
N PHE A 131 26.49 -11.75 13.00
CA PHE A 131 25.25 -12.49 13.21
C PHE A 131 25.52 -13.92 13.67
N ASP A 132 26.40 -14.65 12.97
CA ASP A 132 26.74 -16.03 13.30
C ASP A 132 27.39 -16.13 14.68
N LYS A 133 28.28 -15.17 15.03
CA LYS A 133 28.87 -15.07 16.37
C LYS A 133 27.81 -14.83 17.45
N ALA A 134 26.91 -13.85 17.26
CA ALA A 134 25.84 -13.58 18.22
C ALA A 134 24.91 -14.78 18.43
N ARG A 135 24.62 -15.51 17.34
CA ARG A 135 23.81 -16.74 17.39
C ARG A 135 24.53 -17.86 18.14
N ALA A 136 25.82 -18.08 17.88
CA ALA A 136 26.63 -19.09 18.57
C ALA A 136 26.76 -18.82 20.08
N GLU A 137 26.82 -17.55 20.47
CA GLU A 137 26.90 -17.10 21.87
C GLU A 137 25.52 -17.04 22.57
N GLY A 138 24.42 -17.37 21.88
CA GLY A 138 23.07 -17.32 22.46
C GLY A 138 22.53 -15.91 22.71
N ARG A 139 23.15 -14.87 22.12
CA ARG A 139 22.70 -13.46 22.23
C ARG A 139 21.54 -13.18 21.27
N ILE A 140 20.36 -13.72 21.59
CA ILE A 140 19.19 -13.74 20.70
C ILE A 140 18.78 -12.33 20.23
N TRP A 141 18.72 -11.35 21.15
CA TRP A 141 18.31 -9.98 20.82
C TRP A 141 19.29 -9.29 19.87
N ASP A 142 20.60 -9.47 20.11
CA ASP A 142 21.64 -8.93 19.23
C ASP A 142 21.58 -9.59 17.85
N ALA A 143 21.42 -10.92 17.81
CA ALA A 143 21.28 -11.66 16.57
C ALA A 143 20.05 -11.18 15.77
N LYS A 144 18.91 -10.93 16.42
CA LYS A 144 17.71 -10.38 15.75
C LYS A 144 17.97 -8.99 15.17
N LYS A 145 18.61 -8.10 15.93
CA LYS A 145 18.94 -6.74 15.45
C LYS A 145 19.87 -6.79 14.23
N ILE A 146 20.93 -7.60 14.29
CA ILE A 146 21.86 -7.76 13.16
C ILE A 146 21.15 -8.39 11.96
N TYR A 147 20.22 -9.32 12.18
CA TYR A 147 19.41 -9.91 11.12
C TYR A 147 18.54 -8.88 10.38
N ASP A 148 17.93 -7.93 11.09
CA ASP A 148 17.16 -6.85 10.47
C ASP A 148 18.05 -5.88 9.68
N GLU A 149 19.23 -5.56 10.23
CA GLU A 149 20.25 -4.78 9.50
C GLU A 149 20.70 -5.51 8.23
N LEU A 150 20.93 -6.83 8.29
CA LEU A 150 21.22 -7.66 7.14
C LEU A 150 20.08 -7.65 6.13
N ARG A 151 18.81 -7.71 6.55
CA ARG A 151 17.67 -7.59 5.62
C ARG A 151 17.69 -6.26 4.89
N PHE A 152 17.88 -5.15 5.60
CA PHE A 152 18.00 -3.83 5.00
C PHE A 152 19.14 -3.75 3.98
N LEU A 153 20.34 -4.23 4.34
CA LEU A 153 21.50 -4.23 3.45
C LEU A 153 21.29 -5.13 2.22
N ASN A 154 20.73 -6.33 2.41
CA ASN A 154 20.43 -7.23 1.30
C ASN A 154 19.35 -6.66 0.37
N ALA A 155 18.32 -6.00 0.92
CA ALA A 155 17.32 -5.31 0.12
C ALA A 155 17.98 -4.19 -0.70
N ALA A 156 18.81 -3.34 -0.08
CA ALA A 156 19.54 -2.28 -0.76
C ALA A 156 20.51 -2.79 -1.84
N ASN A 157 21.02 -4.02 -1.70
CA ASN A 157 21.86 -4.67 -2.69
C ASN A 157 21.08 -5.46 -3.76
N SER A 158 19.76 -5.60 -3.61
CA SER A 158 18.94 -6.29 -4.60
C SER A 158 18.90 -5.53 -5.93
N PRO A 159 18.78 -6.22 -7.09
CA PRO A 159 18.70 -5.55 -8.39
C PRO A 159 17.61 -4.46 -8.44
N LEU A 160 16.43 -4.75 -7.86
CA LEU A 160 15.30 -3.82 -7.80
C LEU A 160 15.66 -2.51 -7.08
N LEU A 161 16.18 -2.59 -5.85
CA LEU A 161 16.52 -1.35 -5.13
C LEU A 161 17.78 -0.70 -5.67
N ARG A 162 18.74 -1.44 -6.24
CA ARG A 162 19.91 -0.83 -6.92
C ARG A 162 19.47 0.07 -8.07
N GLU A 163 18.51 -0.37 -8.87
CA GLU A 163 17.94 0.43 -9.97
C GLU A 163 17.23 1.68 -9.44
N ILE A 164 16.37 1.52 -8.43
CA ILE A 164 15.66 2.66 -7.82
C ILE A 164 16.64 3.64 -7.15
N LEU A 165 17.65 3.15 -6.43
CA LEU A 165 18.62 3.99 -5.73
C LEU A 165 19.61 4.69 -6.67
N ALA A 166 19.79 4.19 -7.90
CA ALA A 166 20.59 4.88 -8.92
C ALA A 166 19.95 6.22 -9.33
N GLU A 167 18.63 6.35 -9.21
CA GLU A 167 17.93 7.62 -9.47
C GLU A 167 18.36 8.75 -8.51
N ARG A 168 18.99 8.44 -7.37
CA ARG A 168 19.56 9.44 -6.44
C ARG A 168 20.64 10.30 -7.09
N GLU A 169 21.34 9.78 -8.09
CA GLU A 169 22.33 10.54 -8.85
C GLU A 169 21.68 11.57 -9.77
N ARG A 170 20.39 11.37 -10.11
CA ARG A 170 19.61 12.21 -11.03
C ARG A 170 18.65 13.15 -10.31
N MET A 171 18.11 12.74 -9.16
CA MET A 171 17.16 13.52 -8.37
C MET A 171 17.57 13.61 -6.90
N GLU A 172 17.82 14.83 -6.44
CA GLU A 172 18.18 15.12 -5.04
C GLU A 172 17.07 14.71 -4.06
N LYS A 173 15.80 14.87 -4.48
CA LYS A 173 14.60 14.51 -3.71
C LYS A 173 13.62 13.77 -4.61
N ILE A 174 12.82 12.88 -4.01
CA ILE A 174 11.81 12.08 -4.71
C ILE A 174 10.55 12.95 -4.89
N PRO A 175 10.15 13.29 -6.14
CA PRO A 175 8.90 13.98 -6.37
C PRO A 175 7.74 12.98 -6.28
N VAL A 176 6.76 13.28 -5.42
CA VAL A 176 5.55 12.46 -5.26
C VAL A 176 4.30 13.31 -5.38
N GLU A 177 3.31 12.84 -6.13
CA GLU A 177 1.99 13.48 -6.20
C GLU A 177 1.04 12.81 -5.22
N LEU A 178 0.51 13.60 -4.28
CA LEU A 178 -0.69 13.27 -3.54
C LEU A 178 -1.88 13.92 -4.24
N GLN A 179 -2.94 13.15 -4.50
CA GLN A 179 -4.17 13.65 -5.09
C GLN A 179 -5.36 13.28 -4.21
N ALA A 180 -6.31 14.19 -4.08
CA ALA A 180 -7.57 13.95 -3.42
C ALA A 180 -8.74 14.31 -4.36
N ILE A 181 -9.73 13.43 -4.42
CA ILE A 181 -10.96 13.61 -5.20
C ILE A 181 -12.14 13.48 -4.24
N GLY A 182 -12.85 14.58 -4.04
CA GLY A 182 -14.08 14.63 -3.25
C GLY A 182 -15.30 14.44 -4.14
N ILE A 183 -16.22 13.58 -3.72
CA ILE A 183 -17.51 13.35 -4.36
C ILE A 183 -18.57 13.47 -3.25
N GLY A 184 -19.10 14.69 -3.07
CA GLY A 184 -19.88 15.01 -1.88
C GLY A 184 -19.03 14.85 -0.62
N ASP A 185 -19.41 13.95 0.29
CA ASP A 185 -18.67 13.65 1.53
C ASP A 185 -17.78 12.40 1.45
N VAL A 186 -17.70 11.73 0.30
CA VAL A 186 -16.72 10.67 0.03
C VAL A 186 -15.43 11.31 -0.49
N VAL A 187 -14.28 10.92 0.06
CA VAL A 187 -12.98 11.44 -0.39
C VAL A 187 -12.04 10.29 -0.75
N LEU A 188 -11.63 10.23 -2.01
CA LEU A 188 -10.54 9.37 -2.46
C LEU A 188 -9.24 10.12 -2.21
N VAL A 189 -8.22 9.48 -1.64
CA VAL A 189 -6.89 10.07 -1.43
C VAL A 189 -5.81 9.11 -1.87
N THR A 190 -4.90 9.56 -2.72
CA THR A 190 -3.91 8.71 -3.39
C THR A 190 -2.53 8.80 -2.75
N PHE A 191 -1.78 7.70 -2.83
CA PHE A 191 -0.40 7.58 -2.39
C PHE A 191 0.45 6.84 -3.43
N PRO A 192 1.62 7.36 -3.79
CA PRO A 192 2.55 6.70 -4.72
C PRO A 192 3.48 5.71 -4.01
N HIS A 193 2.93 4.93 -3.07
CA HIS A 193 3.65 4.02 -2.20
C HIS A 193 2.84 2.75 -1.94
N GLU A 194 3.49 1.72 -1.40
CA GLU A 194 2.84 0.64 -0.62
C GLU A 194 2.68 1.10 0.83
N VAL A 195 1.47 1.51 1.21
CA VAL A 195 1.24 2.23 2.47
C VAL A 195 0.78 1.27 3.57
N SER A 196 1.43 1.32 4.74
CA SER A 196 1.01 0.60 5.95
C SER A 196 -0.41 0.94 6.41
N VAL A 197 -1.11 -0.04 6.98
CA VAL A 197 -2.51 0.11 7.42
C VAL A 197 -2.70 1.22 8.45
N GLU A 198 -1.73 1.41 9.35
CA GLU A 198 -1.78 2.44 10.39
C GLU A 198 -1.97 3.84 9.81
N ILE A 199 -1.29 4.17 8.71
CA ILE A 199 -1.35 5.48 8.05
C ILE A 199 -2.76 5.77 7.55
N GLY A 200 -3.37 4.81 6.84
CA GLY A 200 -4.74 4.93 6.35
C GLY A 200 -5.76 5.08 7.49
N LEU A 201 -5.55 4.37 8.61
CA LEU A 201 -6.40 4.50 9.80
C LEU A 201 -6.24 5.86 10.49
N ILE A 202 -5.03 6.43 10.55
CA ILE A 202 -4.79 7.77 11.09
C ILE A 202 -5.57 8.82 10.28
N ILE A 203 -5.49 8.75 8.95
CA ILE A 203 -6.17 9.70 8.07
C ILE A 203 -7.69 9.59 8.25
N LYS A 204 -8.24 8.36 8.22
CA LYS A 204 -9.68 8.13 8.42
C LYS A 204 -10.20 8.68 9.75
N ARG A 205 -9.41 8.60 10.84
CA ARG A 205 -9.79 9.14 12.15
C ARG A 205 -9.73 10.67 12.24
N ARG A 206 -8.90 11.31 11.43
CA ARG A 206 -8.61 12.75 11.51
C ARG A 206 -9.34 13.58 10.46
N ALA A 207 -9.79 12.97 9.37
CA ALA A 207 -10.57 13.63 8.34
C ALA A 207 -11.93 14.10 8.87
N TRP A 208 -12.49 15.14 8.25
CA TRP A 208 -13.81 15.67 8.59
C TRP A 208 -14.98 14.76 8.16
N THR A 209 -14.70 13.70 7.40
CA THR A 209 -15.64 12.67 6.95
C THR A 209 -15.11 11.29 7.31
N ASP A 210 -16.01 10.35 7.60
CA ASP A 210 -15.69 8.94 7.82
C ASP A 210 -15.57 8.15 6.50
N LYS A 211 -15.91 8.77 5.36
CA LYS A 211 -15.93 8.15 4.02
C LYS A 211 -14.64 8.42 3.23
N VAL A 212 -13.48 8.31 3.89
CA VAL A 212 -12.18 8.39 3.21
C VAL A 212 -11.80 7.04 2.62
N ILE A 213 -11.41 7.03 1.35
CA ILE A 213 -10.96 5.86 0.58
C ILE A 213 -9.49 6.08 0.17
N PRO A 214 -8.52 5.59 0.96
CA PRO A 214 -7.11 5.66 0.60
C PRO A 214 -6.80 4.71 -0.55
N ILE A 215 -6.12 5.19 -1.59
CA ILE A 215 -5.69 4.39 -2.75
C ILE A 215 -4.17 4.43 -2.82
N THR A 216 -3.54 3.27 -2.72
CA THR A 216 -2.08 3.13 -2.79
C THR A 216 -1.64 2.78 -4.20
N LEU A 217 -0.34 2.87 -4.48
CA LEU A 217 0.23 2.61 -5.83
C LEU A 217 -0.43 3.47 -6.92
N ALA A 218 -0.78 4.71 -6.57
CA ALA A 218 -1.41 5.66 -7.48
C ALA A 218 -0.45 6.83 -7.74
N ASN A 219 -0.30 7.21 -9.01
CA ASN A 219 0.61 8.26 -9.49
C ASN A 219 2.10 8.01 -9.19
N GLY A 220 2.48 6.78 -8.84
CA GLY A 220 3.86 6.37 -8.61
C GLY A 220 3.97 5.08 -7.79
N MET A 221 5.20 4.58 -7.68
CA MET A 221 5.55 3.38 -6.92
C MET A 221 6.93 3.55 -6.28
N TRP A 222 6.99 4.30 -5.18
CA TRP A 222 8.22 4.57 -4.42
C TRP A 222 8.38 3.62 -3.23
N MET A 223 8.02 2.35 -3.44
CA MET A 223 8.09 1.27 -2.46
C MET A 223 7.29 1.59 -1.18
N TYR A 224 7.70 1.05 -0.03
CA TYR A 224 6.95 1.13 1.21
C TYR A 224 6.93 2.51 1.83
N LEU A 225 5.78 2.88 2.40
CA LEU A 225 5.62 4.03 3.29
C LEU A 225 5.21 3.52 4.69
N ILE A 226 6.08 3.74 5.68
CA ILE A 226 5.90 3.28 7.06
C ILE A 226 6.07 4.45 8.04
N MET A 227 5.41 4.38 9.20
CA MET A 227 5.61 5.36 10.29
C MET A 227 7.07 5.38 10.75
N ARG A 228 7.56 6.55 11.20
CA ARG A 228 8.95 6.73 11.66
C ARG A 228 9.40 5.67 12.68
N LYS A 229 8.52 5.25 13.58
CA LYS A 229 8.81 4.24 14.61
C LYS A 229 9.21 2.89 14.03
N HIS A 230 8.63 2.48 12.89
CA HIS A 230 8.86 1.16 12.28
C HIS A 230 10.23 1.01 11.63
N TYR A 231 10.95 2.10 11.37
CA TYR A 231 12.33 2.04 10.86
C TYR A 231 13.28 1.34 11.84
N LYS A 232 12.98 1.39 13.14
CA LYS A 232 13.77 0.74 14.20
C LYS A 232 13.32 -0.68 14.51
N GLU A 233 12.12 -1.07 14.07
CA GLU A 233 11.53 -2.39 14.37
C GLU A 233 12.04 -3.49 13.43
N GLY A 234 12.63 -3.12 12.29
CA GLY A 234 13.09 -4.08 11.29
C GLY A 234 11.96 -4.56 10.38
N GLY A 235 12.11 -5.75 9.79
CA GLY A 235 11.09 -6.31 8.90
C GLY A 235 11.27 -6.02 7.42
N TYR A 236 10.36 -6.55 6.60
CA TYR A 236 10.45 -6.48 5.14
C TYR A 236 10.12 -5.08 4.64
N GLU A 237 9.02 -4.53 5.13
CA GLU A 237 8.51 -3.19 4.81
C GLU A 237 9.57 -2.12 5.14
N ASN A 238 10.24 -2.25 6.29
CA ASN A 238 11.39 -1.41 6.62
C ASN A 238 12.55 -1.59 5.64
N ALA A 239 12.91 -2.83 5.29
CA ALA A 239 14.05 -3.08 4.39
C ALA A 239 13.84 -2.48 2.99
N TYR A 240 12.58 -2.41 2.53
CA TYR A 240 12.20 -1.86 1.23
C TYR A 240 11.63 -0.44 1.29
N CYS A 241 11.65 0.22 2.45
CA CYS A 241 11.26 1.63 2.56
C CYS A 241 12.45 2.53 2.22
N ILE A 242 12.36 3.22 1.07
CA ILE A 242 13.43 4.04 0.47
C ILE A 242 13.34 5.53 0.79
N VAL A 243 12.21 5.97 1.35
CA VAL A 243 11.99 7.35 1.80
C VAL A 243 12.51 7.54 3.23
N ALA A 244 12.90 8.76 3.59
CA ALA A 244 13.48 9.03 4.91
C ALA A 244 12.47 8.86 6.07
N PRO A 245 12.93 8.54 7.29
CA PRO A 245 12.06 8.50 8.47
C PRO A 245 11.37 9.85 8.70
N GLY A 246 10.04 9.84 8.87
CA GLY A 246 9.25 11.07 8.97
C GLY A 246 8.38 11.37 7.74
N THR A 247 8.63 10.69 6.62
CA THR A 247 7.88 10.89 5.38
C THR A 247 6.41 10.51 5.53
N ALA A 248 6.08 9.43 6.25
CA ALA A 248 4.68 9.05 6.48
C ALA A 248 3.91 10.14 7.21
N GLU A 249 4.50 10.76 8.24
CA GLU A 249 3.90 11.85 8.97
C GLU A 249 3.69 13.09 8.07
N LEU A 250 4.69 13.42 7.23
CA LEU A 250 4.57 14.51 6.25
C LEU A 250 3.43 14.27 5.26
N GLU A 251 3.32 13.08 4.70
CA GLU A 251 2.26 12.71 3.76
C GLU A 251 0.89 12.67 4.42
N ILE A 252 0.78 12.19 5.66
CA ILE A 252 -0.48 12.25 6.44
C ILE A 252 -0.98 13.69 6.56
N GLU A 253 -0.12 14.63 6.98
CA GLU A 253 -0.53 16.03 7.13
C GLU A 253 -0.90 16.66 5.78
N ALA A 254 -0.13 16.38 4.73
CA ALA A 254 -0.43 16.88 3.39
C ALA A 254 -1.75 16.32 2.85
N SER A 255 -2.02 15.04 3.04
CA SER A 255 -3.29 14.40 2.69
C SER A 255 -4.46 15.00 3.46
N LEU A 256 -4.32 15.26 4.76
CA LEU A 256 -5.37 15.88 5.55
C LEU A 256 -5.65 17.32 5.12
N GLN A 257 -4.62 18.09 4.73
CA GLN A 257 -4.80 19.42 4.14
C GLN A 257 -5.57 19.36 2.81
N LEU A 258 -5.23 18.41 1.94
CA LEU A 258 -5.97 18.18 0.69
C LEU A 258 -7.42 17.81 0.99
N ILE A 259 -7.67 16.86 1.89
CA ILE A 259 -9.01 16.46 2.30
C ILE A 259 -9.81 17.65 2.85
N GLU A 260 -9.24 18.48 3.74
CA GLU A 260 -9.93 19.66 4.30
C GLU A 260 -10.26 20.70 3.23
N SER A 261 -9.39 20.90 2.23
CA SER A 261 -9.66 21.83 1.12
C SER A 261 -10.85 21.43 0.24
N LEU A 262 -11.25 20.16 0.28
CA LEU A 262 -12.40 19.65 -0.46
C LEU A 262 -13.72 19.82 0.30
N LYS A 263 -13.66 20.20 1.58
CA LYS A 263 -14.82 20.40 2.44
C LYS A 263 -15.75 21.47 1.86
N MET A 264 -17.05 21.23 2.00
CA MET A 264 -18.09 22.16 1.54
C MET A 264 -18.33 23.28 2.53
#